data_AF-A0A3L7NDI7-F1
#
_entry.id   AF-A0A3L7NDI7-F1
#
_cell.length_a   1.000
_cell.length_b   1.000
_cell.length_c   1.000
_cell.angle_alpha   90.00
_cell.angle_beta   90.00
_cell.angle_gamma   90.00
#
_symmetry.space_group_name_H-M   'P 1'
#
loop_
_entity.id
_entity.type
_entity.pdbx_description
1 polymer ?
#
loop_
_entity_poly.entity_id
_entity_poly.type
_entity_poly.pdbx_seq_one_letter_code
_entity_poly.pdbx_strand_id
1 'polypeptide(L)'
;MSRCHPRERSARTPRPNMRSSDCFAQPIWAVPFFMRSKLAGNMISNVVAQGWTAIMGLAFVPVYIQLLGIESYGLIGFFASLHTLFTLLDLGLSRTLARETARFRGGSQSSESILDLLRSMECVYCVIATIMAGSVMAAAPWIANHWLKADSLPAETVTTALTIMGLVTALKWYSTLYRSALLGLQEQVCLNASSMGFATARGVGTFFVLSLVSASISAFFITHAILTVLETIVLSLMVHHFIPRGTRPPRFCADALLSISKYAAGLTAITFLSLLLTQVDKILLSNLLSLEDFGTYSFATLVAGSLTVGIGSASVAIGPRLTELVATGNAAAVRSAYHRYCQLITIMTVPPAIVLAFFSEHFLLLWTQDPGITAYAAPLVSILAIGTMFNGLMHTPYLLQLAYGWTRFTIAINIVGVLIIVPCIYFLAPEYGAIAAAWSWTALNVGYVAISLPFLHRTLLPNELRSWWLEDVLPPALASLTAVTFVWIASPRPLITSPASSFVALFGAALLAMISAAFATPLFRKLIIEFFYRLNAIKTWPQSS
;
A
#
# COMPACT_ATOMS: atom_id res chain seq x y z
N MET A 1 0.53 -35.81 -85.85
CA MET A 1 1.69 -35.04 -85.33
C MET A 1 1.52 -34.96 -83.80
N SER A 2 2.20 -35.78 -82.97
CA SER A 2 3.60 -35.64 -82.50
C SER A 2 3.80 -34.37 -81.63
N ARG A 3 4.32 -34.34 -80.39
CA ARG A 3 4.91 -35.26 -79.37
C ARG A 3 4.75 -34.54 -77.99
N CYS A 4 4.85 -35.11 -76.77
CA CYS A 4 4.83 -36.49 -76.21
C CYS A 4 4.69 -36.38 -74.67
N HIS A 5 4.35 -37.48 -73.98
CA HIS A 5 4.68 -37.69 -72.55
C HIS A 5 6.13 -38.22 -72.43
N PRO A 6 6.85 -37.96 -71.31
CA PRO A 6 7.00 -39.05 -70.33
C PRO A 6 7.11 -38.64 -68.84
N ARG A 7 6.44 -39.46 -68.01
CA ARG A 7 6.86 -40.05 -66.72
C ARG A 7 7.80 -39.33 -65.72
N GLU A 8 7.29 -39.34 -64.48
CA GLU A 8 7.96 -39.74 -63.23
C GLU A 8 9.09 -38.87 -62.64
N ARG A 9 8.81 -38.32 -61.45
CA ARG A 9 9.60 -38.63 -60.24
C ARG A 9 8.80 -38.38 -58.97
N SER A 10 8.72 -39.40 -58.11
CA SER A 10 8.17 -39.28 -56.76
C SER A 10 9.17 -38.56 -55.84
N ALA A 11 8.81 -37.38 -55.34
CA ALA A 11 9.55 -36.70 -54.28
C ALA A 11 8.80 -36.89 -52.96
N ARG A 12 9.35 -37.76 -52.08
CA ARG A 12 8.78 -38.04 -50.75
C ARG A 12 8.83 -36.77 -49.90
N THR A 13 7.70 -36.41 -49.30
CA THR A 13 7.67 -35.44 -48.21
C THR A 13 8.47 -35.97 -47.02
N PRO A 14 9.37 -35.18 -46.41
CA PRO A 14 10.09 -35.62 -45.22
C PRO A 14 9.13 -35.66 -44.03
N ARG A 15 8.81 -36.87 -43.55
CA ARG A 15 8.22 -37.05 -42.21
C ARG A 15 9.26 -36.63 -41.17
N PRO A 16 8.93 -35.80 -40.17
CA PRO A 16 9.75 -35.69 -38.98
C PRO A 16 9.70 -37.04 -38.26
N ASN A 17 10.86 -37.64 -37.98
CA ASN A 17 10.95 -38.80 -37.10
C ASN A 17 10.60 -38.37 -35.66
N MET A 18 9.33 -38.51 -35.27
CA MET A 18 8.99 -38.61 -33.85
C MET A 18 9.49 -39.96 -33.33
N ARG A 19 10.77 -40.01 -32.91
CA ARG A 19 11.20 -41.03 -31.96
C ARG A 19 10.71 -40.62 -30.58
N SER A 20 9.78 -41.41 -30.06
CA SER A 20 9.22 -41.29 -28.72
C SER A 20 10.17 -41.90 -27.67
N SER A 21 11.08 -41.09 -27.16
CA SER A 21 11.80 -41.29 -25.89
C SER A 21 12.31 -39.93 -25.40
N ASP A 22 12.60 -39.81 -24.11
CA ASP A 22 13.35 -38.68 -23.52
C ASP A 22 12.60 -37.34 -23.36
N CYS A 23 11.31 -37.39 -23.02
CA CYS A 23 10.54 -36.22 -22.53
C CYS A 23 10.00 -36.38 -21.09
N PHE A 24 10.71 -37.15 -20.26
CA PHE A 24 10.50 -37.20 -18.81
C PHE A 24 11.87 -37.17 -18.09
N ALA A 25 11.91 -36.49 -16.94
CA ALA A 25 13.09 -36.21 -16.10
C ALA A 25 14.02 -35.05 -16.54
N GLN A 26 13.53 -33.81 -16.42
CA GLN A 26 14.40 -32.71 -15.96
C GLN A 26 14.18 -32.48 -14.45
N PRO A 27 15.23 -32.54 -13.61
CA PRO A 27 15.07 -32.46 -12.17
C PRO A 27 15.02 -31.02 -11.65
N ILE A 28 14.21 -30.78 -10.62
CA ILE A 28 13.84 -29.44 -10.11
C ILE A 28 14.96 -28.79 -9.26
N TRP A 29 16.20 -29.30 -9.32
CA TRP A 29 17.39 -28.60 -8.78
C TRP A 29 17.99 -27.57 -9.76
N ALA A 30 17.32 -27.32 -10.89
CA ALA A 30 17.51 -26.13 -11.71
C ALA A 30 16.98 -24.84 -11.01
N VAL A 31 17.58 -24.47 -9.87
CA VAL A 31 17.42 -23.17 -9.20
C VAL A 31 18.43 -22.07 -9.66
N PRO A 32 19.07 -22.10 -10.87
CA PRO A 32 19.83 -20.94 -11.36
C PRO A 32 19.20 -20.26 -12.60
N PHE A 33 18.12 -19.47 -12.43
CA PHE A 33 17.75 -18.48 -13.46
C PHE A 33 17.01 -17.23 -12.98
N PHE A 34 16.15 -17.33 -11.95
CA PHE A 34 15.29 -16.21 -11.55
C PHE A 34 16.02 -14.95 -11.02
N MET A 35 17.28 -15.06 -10.61
CA MET A 35 18.08 -13.93 -10.09
C MET A 35 18.71 -13.01 -11.16
N ARG A 36 18.55 -13.27 -12.47
CA ARG A 36 19.14 -12.43 -13.54
C ARG A 36 18.15 -11.54 -14.32
N SER A 37 16.85 -11.59 -14.02
CA SER A 37 15.89 -10.70 -14.68
C SER A 37 15.84 -9.32 -14.00
N LYS A 38 15.83 -8.23 -14.79
CA LYS A 38 15.63 -6.88 -14.26
C LYS A 38 14.31 -6.77 -13.47
N LEU A 39 13.30 -7.52 -13.90
CA LEU A 39 11.99 -7.63 -13.24
C LEU A 39 12.10 -8.11 -11.78
N ALA A 40 12.86 -9.18 -11.51
CA ALA A 40 13.03 -9.69 -10.15
C ALA A 40 13.75 -8.68 -9.23
N GLY A 41 14.82 -8.04 -9.72
CA GLY A 41 15.52 -6.96 -9.01
C GLY A 41 14.60 -5.76 -8.73
N ASN A 42 13.79 -5.37 -9.71
CA ASN A 42 12.80 -4.29 -9.58
C ASN A 42 11.76 -4.62 -8.49
N MET A 43 11.19 -5.83 -8.49
CA MET A 43 10.22 -6.27 -7.47
C MET A 43 10.82 -6.28 -6.06
N ILE A 44 12.01 -6.88 -5.88
CA ILE A 44 12.70 -6.93 -4.59
C ILE A 44 13.02 -5.51 -4.10
N SER A 45 13.56 -4.63 -4.96
CA SER A 45 13.87 -3.24 -4.58
C SER A 45 12.63 -2.48 -4.11
N ASN A 46 11.46 -2.76 -4.68
CA ASN A 46 10.21 -2.10 -4.32
C ASN A 46 9.68 -2.56 -2.96
N VAL A 47 9.80 -3.85 -2.63
CA VAL A 47 9.45 -4.37 -1.29
C VAL A 47 10.41 -3.81 -0.24
N VAL A 48 11.72 -3.86 -0.50
CA VAL A 48 12.75 -3.35 0.42
C VAL A 48 12.60 -1.85 0.67
N ALA A 49 12.39 -1.04 -0.38
CA ALA A 49 12.28 0.41 -0.21
C ALA A 49 10.97 0.86 0.46
N GLN A 50 9.84 0.17 0.20
CA GLN A 50 8.61 0.41 0.95
C GLN A 50 8.78 0.04 2.43
N GLY A 51 9.39 -1.12 2.71
CA GLY A 51 9.71 -1.54 4.08
C GLY A 51 10.62 -0.54 4.80
N TRP A 52 11.71 -0.11 4.16
CA TRP A 52 12.62 0.90 4.72
C TRP A 52 11.95 2.26 4.96
N THR A 53 11.10 2.71 4.02
CA THR A 53 10.36 3.97 4.16
C THR A 53 9.35 3.89 5.31
N ALA A 54 8.66 2.75 5.48
CA ALA A 54 7.77 2.51 6.60
C ALA A 54 8.53 2.43 7.94
N ILE A 55 9.69 1.77 7.98
CA ILE A 55 10.57 1.72 9.17
C ILE A 55 11.02 3.12 9.56
N MET A 56 11.53 3.93 8.62
CA MET A 56 11.90 5.33 8.89
C MET A 56 10.70 6.18 9.33
N GLY A 57 9.54 5.95 8.69
CA GLY A 57 8.28 6.63 9.02
C GLY A 57 7.70 6.27 10.39
N LEU A 58 8.09 5.13 10.99
CA LEU A 58 7.68 4.72 12.34
C LEU A 58 8.78 5.01 13.38
N ALA A 59 10.05 4.72 13.09
CA ALA A 59 11.15 4.83 14.05
C ALA A 59 11.29 6.24 14.65
N PHE A 60 11.03 7.29 13.86
CA PHE A 60 11.12 8.68 14.32
C PHE A 60 9.83 9.26 14.91
N VAL A 61 8.69 8.54 14.89
CA VAL A 61 7.42 9.06 15.43
C VAL A 61 7.48 9.34 16.94
N PRO A 62 7.96 8.43 17.81
CA PRO A 62 8.15 8.72 19.23
C PRO A 62 9.02 9.96 19.45
N VAL A 63 10.11 10.06 18.69
CA VAL A 63 11.09 11.16 18.78
C VAL A 63 10.44 12.49 18.41
N TYR A 64 9.62 12.53 17.36
CA TYR A 64 8.90 13.75 16.98
C TYR A 64 7.82 14.13 18.00
N ILE A 65 7.12 13.16 18.60
CA ILE A 65 6.12 13.46 19.64
C ILE A 65 6.80 13.95 20.93
N GLN A 66 7.92 13.34 21.34
CA GLN A 66 8.71 13.80 22.50
C GLN A 66 9.32 15.20 22.30
N LEU A 67 9.73 15.55 21.08
CA LEU A 67 10.34 16.86 20.79
C LEU A 67 9.32 17.98 20.49
N LEU A 68 8.12 17.66 19.99
CA LEU A 68 7.15 18.67 19.51
C LEU A 68 5.80 18.65 20.27
N GLY A 69 5.53 17.63 21.07
CA GLY A 69 4.22 17.38 21.66
C GLY A 69 3.23 16.70 20.71
N ILE A 70 2.20 16.06 21.28
CA ILE A 70 1.17 15.34 20.54
C ILE A 70 0.25 16.28 19.72
N GLU A 71 0.03 17.51 20.18
CA GLU A 71 -0.71 18.55 19.44
C GLU A 71 0.00 18.92 18.12
N SER A 72 1.32 19.15 18.16
CA SER A 72 2.12 19.34 16.94
C SER A 72 2.10 18.11 16.03
N TYR A 73 2.00 16.91 16.59
CA TYR A 73 1.80 15.69 15.81
C TYR A 73 0.42 15.62 15.15
N GLY A 74 -0.61 16.22 15.75
CA GLY A 74 -1.90 16.49 15.11
C GLY A 74 -1.76 17.26 13.80
N LEU A 75 -0.89 18.27 13.73
CA LEU A 75 -0.58 18.97 12.48
C LEU A 75 0.11 18.07 11.45
N ILE A 76 0.94 17.12 11.88
CA ILE A 76 1.57 16.11 10.99
C ILE A 76 0.52 15.11 10.46
N GLY A 77 -0.44 14.70 11.30
CA GLY A 77 -1.59 13.87 10.90
C GLY A 77 -2.51 14.58 9.91
N PHE A 78 -2.79 15.87 10.13
CA PHE A 78 -3.55 16.71 9.21
C PHE A 78 -2.82 16.86 7.87
N PHE A 79 -1.52 17.15 7.91
CA PHE A 79 -0.67 17.20 6.71
C PHE A 79 -0.71 15.90 5.90
N ALA A 80 -0.60 14.74 6.55
CA ALA A 80 -0.67 13.43 5.88
C ALA A 80 -2.04 13.21 5.21
N SER A 81 -3.11 13.63 5.86
CA SER A 81 -4.50 13.56 5.36
C SER A 81 -4.71 14.48 4.16
N LEU A 82 -4.29 15.75 4.27
CA LEU A 82 -4.35 16.76 3.21
C LEU A 82 -3.52 16.35 1.98
N HIS A 83 -2.31 15.83 2.21
CA HIS A 83 -1.46 15.30 1.14
C HIS A 83 -2.15 14.14 0.40
N THR A 84 -2.73 13.19 1.15
CA THR A 84 -3.46 12.04 0.59
C THR A 84 -4.68 12.48 -0.22
N LEU A 85 -5.46 13.45 0.28
CA LEU A 85 -6.57 14.05 -0.46
C LEU A 85 -6.10 14.66 -1.79
N PHE A 86 -5.00 15.40 -1.79
CA PHE A 86 -4.49 16.02 -3.02
C PHE A 86 -3.85 15.05 -4.02
N THR A 87 -3.41 13.84 -3.62
CA THR A 87 -2.96 12.83 -4.60
C THR A 87 -4.06 12.43 -5.59
N LEU A 88 -5.33 12.64 -5.27
CA LEU A 88 -6.46 12.47 -6.20
C LEU A 88 -6.38 13.36 -7.44
N LEU A 89 -5.80 14.55 -7.33
CA LEU A 89 -5.66 15.50 -8.43
C LEU A 89 -4.68 15.01 -9.52
N ASP A 90 -3.97 13.90 -9.28
CA ASP A 90 -3.23 13.20 -10.35
C ASP A 90 -4.17 12.70 -11.47
N LEU A 91 -5.42 12.37 -11.15
CA LEU A 91 -6.45 11.92 -12.11
C LEU A 91 -6.03 10.75 -13.03
N GLY A 92 -4.95 10.02 -12.73
CA GLY A 92 -4.40 8.96 -13.58
C GLY A 92 -3.35 9.42 -14.59
N LEU A 93 -2.89 10.68 -14.52
CA LEU A 93 -1.78 11.22 -15.32
C LEU A 93 -0.46 10.48 -15.03
N SER A 94 -0.21 10.08 -13.78
CA SER A 94 0.93 9.24 -13.38
C SER A 94 0.99 7.92 -14.16
N ARG A 95 -0.10 7.14 -14.10
CA ARG A 95 -0.25 5.83 -14.77
C ARG A 95 -0.13 5.96 -16.28
N THR A 96 -0.67 7.04 -16.81
CA THR A 96 -0.58 7.45 -18.21
C THR A 96 0.87 7.66 -18.65
N LEU A 97 1.65 8.46 -17.92
CA LEU A 97 3.06 8.70 -18.24
C LEU A 97 3.89 7.41 -18.12
N ALA A 98 3.67 6.62 -17.07
CA ALA A 98 4.34 5.34 -16.89
C ALA A 98 4.07 4.37 -18.06
N ARG A 99 2.88 4.42 -18.67
CA ARG A 99 2.55 3.62 -19.86
C ARG A 99 3.31 4.11 -21.09
N GLU A 100 3.35 5.42 -21.35
CA GLU A 100 4.02 5.96 -22.53
C GLU A 100 5.55 5.90 -22.43
N THR A 101 6.15 6.06 -21.24
CA THR A 101 7.59 5.80 -21.06
C THR A 101 7.95 4.32 -21.18
N ALA A 102 7.08 3.40 -20.77
CA ALA A 102 7.26 1.97 -21.05
C ALA A 102 7.16 1.65 -22.55
N ARG A 103 6.21 2.28 -23.27
CA ARG A 103 6.09 2.18 -24.74
C ARG A 103 7.30 2.73 -25.48
N PHE A 104 7.88 3.83 -24.98
CA PHE A 104 9.16 4.37 -25.44
C PHE A 104 10.31 3.36 -25.23
N ARG A 105 10.44 2.77 -24.04
CA ARG A 105 11.45 1.75 -23.76
C ARG A 105 11.28 0.48 -24.61
N GLY A 106 10.06 0.17 -25.03
CA GLY A 106 9.74 -0.88 -26.00
C GLY A 106 9.98 -0.50 -27.48
N GLY A 107 10.55 0.67 -27.78
CA GLY A 107 10.87 1.13 -29.14
C GLY A 107 9.67 1.64 -29.95
N SER A 108 8.49 1.78 -29.35
CA SER A 108 7.25 2.17 -30.05
C SER A 108 6.94 3.69 -30.03
N GLN A 109 7.82 4.49 -29.43
CA GLN A 109 7.77 5.95 -29.42
C GLN A 109 9.18 6.49 -29.70
N SER A 110 9.30 7.68 -30.30
CA SER A 110 10.60 8.36 -30.48
C SER A 110 11.01 9.11 -29.21
N SER A 111 12.31 9.38 -29.05
CA SER A 111 12.84 10.18 -27.93
C SER A 111 12.22 11.59 -27.90
N GLU A 112 11.91 12.16 -29.06
CA GLU A 112 11.27 13.48 -29.14
C GLU A 112 9.80 13.46 -28.71
N SER A 113 9.04 12.42 -29.10
CA SER A 113 7.65 12.25 -28.68
C SER A 113 7.53 12.14 -27.15
N ILE A 114 8.40 11.35 -26.51
CA ILE A 114 8.36 11.19 -25.06
C ILE A 114 8.86 12.42 -24.29
N LEU A 115 9.81 13.18 -24.85
CA LEU A 115 10.26 14.46 -24.30
C LEU A 115 9.20 15.55 -24.41
N ASP A 116 8.51 15.67 -25.54
CA ASP A 116 7.39 16.60 -25.72
C ASP A 116 6.23 16.24 -24.77
N LEU A 117 5.90 14.95 -24.61
CA LEU A 117 4.89 14.49 -23.65
C LEU A 117 5.29 14.84 -22.21
N LEU A 118 6.53 14.55 -21.82
CA LEU A 118 7.06 14.89 -20.49
C LEU A 118 6.96 16.40 -20.25
N ARG A 119 7.40 17.24 -21.20
CA ARG A 119 7.35 18.70 -21.08
C ARG A 119 5.92 19.24 -21.01
N SER A 120 4.99 18.60 -21.72
CA SER A 120 3.56 18.93 -21.68
C SER A 120 2.97 18.64 -20.31
N MET A 121 3.35 17.49 -19.71
CA MET A 121 2.94 17.14 -18.36
C MET A 121 3.64 17.97 -17.28
N GLU A 122 4.92 18.33 -17.43
CA GLU A 122 5.58 19.29 -16.51
C GLU A 122 4.81 20.61 -16.43
N CYS A 123 4.33 21.13 -17.56
CA CYS A 123 3.50 22.34 -17.59
C CYS A 123 2.19 22.15 -16.82
N VAL A 124 1.44 21.08 -17.11
CA VAL A 124 0.17 20.75 -16.43
C VAL A 124 0.37 20.55 -14.92
N TYR A 125 1.39 19.78 -14.53
CA TYR A 125 1.70 19.56 -13.13
C TYR A 125 2.19 20.84 -12.44
N CYS A 126 2.96 21.71 -13.10
CA CYS A 126 3.39 22.98 -12.51
C CYS A 126 2.18 23.90 -12.23
N VAL A 127 1.23 24.00 -13.17
CA VAL A 127 -0.01 24.77 -12.99
C VAL A 127 -0.85 24.22 -11.84
N ILE A 128 -1.11 22.91 -11.81
CA ILE A 128 -1.91 22.28 -10.75
C ILE A 128 -1.21 22.41 -9.38
N ALA A 129 0.10 22.17 -9.31
CA ALA A 129 0.87 22.34 -8.07
C ALA A 129 0.84 23.79 -7.56
N THR A 130 0.90 24.78 -8.46
CA THR A 130 0.78 26.21 -8.10
C THR A 130 -0.61 26.52 -7.55
N ILE A 131 -1.68 25.99 -8.16
CA ILE A 131 -3.06 26.13 -7.66
C ILE A 131 -3.21 25.44 -6.29
N MET A 132 -2.64 24.25 -6.09
CA MET A 132 -2.63 23.56 -4.81
C MET A 132 -1.93 24.36 -3.71
N ALA A 133 -0.70 24.83 -3.95
CA ALA A 133 0.03 25.63 -2.97
C ALA A 133 -0.70 26.95 -2.67
N GLY A 134 -1.18 27.65 -3.70
CA GLY A 134 -1.93 28.91 -3.56
C GLY A 134 -3.25 28.75 -2.79
N SER A 135 -4.01 27.69 -3.06
CA SER A 135 -5.27 27.42 -2.36
C SER A 135 -5.06 27.07 -0.88
N VAL A 136 -4.05 26.27 -0.54
CA VAL A 136 -3.72 25.99 0.87
C VAL A 136 -3.20 27.23 1.57
N MET A 137 -2.32 28.02 0.92
CA MET A 137 -1.81 29.28 1.50
C MET A 137 -2.92 30.31 1.74
N ALA A 138 -3.88 30.45 0.82
CA ALA A 138 -5.04 31.32 0.99
C ALA A 138 -6.00 30.82 2.09
N ALA A 139 -6.15 29.50 2.23
CA ALA A 139 -6.99 28.90 3.27
C ALA A 139 -6.31 28.82 4.65
N ALA A 140 -4.98 28.86 4.73
CA ALA A 140 -4.22 28.62 5.96
C ALA A 140 -4.65 29.49 7.16
N PRO A 141 -4.88 30.82 7.04
CA PRO A 141 -5.35 31.63 8.15
C PRO A 141 -6.76 31.25 8.62
N TRP A 142 -7.65 30.85 7.70
CA TRP A 142 -8.99 30.40 8.06
C TRP A 142 -8.95 29.04 8.76
N ILE A 143 -8.16 28.09 8.22
CA ILE A 143 -7.97 26.76 8.81
C ILE A 143 -7.37 26.88 10.22
N ALA A 144 -6.35 27.72 10.42
CA ALA A 144 -5.70 27.90 11.71
C ALA A 144 -6.59 28.51 12.81
N ASN A 145 -7.55 29.38 12.44
CA ASN A 145 -8.38 30.11 13.42
C ASN A 145 -9.80 29.55 13.59
N HIS A 146 -10.32 28.79 12.62
CA HIS A 146 -11.72 28.32 12.61
C HIS A 146 -11.89 26.81 12.38
N TRP A 147 -10.90 26.14 11.77
CA TRP A 147 -11.00 24.70 11.49
C TRP A 147 -10.31 23.85 12.54
N LEU A 148 -9.01 24.12 12.79
CA LEU A 148 -8.20 23.39 13.75
C LEU A 148 -8.34 24.01 15.14
N LYS A 149 -8.69 23.18 16.13
CA LYS A 149 -8.76 23.57 17.54
C LYS A 149 -7.40 23.35 18.22
N ALA A 150 -6.51 24.31 18.05
CA ALA A 150 -5.21 24.35 18.73
C ALA A 150 -5.35 25.05 20.09
N ASP A 151 -4.79 24.44 21.13
CA ASP A 151 -4.92 24.89 22.51
C ASP A 151 -3.61 25.51 23.04
N SER A 152 -2.45 24.93 22.73
CA SER A 152 -1.14 25.47 23.14
C SER A 152 -0.37 26.18 22.02
N LEU A 153 -0.68 25.90 20.76
CA LEU A 153 0.06 26.43 19.61
C LEU A 153 -0.45 27.81 19.16
N PRO A 154 0.41 28.84 19.03
CA PRO A 154 0.00 30.15 18.51
C PRO A 154 -0.55 30.04 17.07
N ALA A 155 -1.68 30.71 16.80
CA ALA A 155 -2.34 30.68 15.49
C ALA A 155 -1.42 31.11 14.33
N GLU A 156 -0.46 32.02 14.57
CA GLU A 156 0.58 32.40 13.60
C GLU A 156 1.53 31.24 13.26
N THR A 157 1.94 30.45 14.27
CA THR A 157 2.76 29.25 14.07
C THR A 157 1.99 28.19 13.29
N VAL A 158 0.71 27.97 13.61
CA VAL A 158 -0.17 27.05 12.87
C VAL A 158 -0.36 27.51 11.41
N THR A 159 -0.63 28.80 11.19
CA THR A 159 -0.78 29.40 9.84
C THR A 159 0.50 29.26 9.01
N THR A 160 1.67 29.49 9.63
CA THR A 160 2.98 29.33 8.99
C THR A 160 3.23 27.87 8.62
N ALA A 161 2.97 26.94 9.54
CA ALA A 161 3.09 25.50 9.31
C ALA A 161 2.18 25.04 8.15
N LEU A 162 0.90 25.43 8.16
CA LEU A 162 -0.06 25.13 7.08
C LEU A 162 0.37 25.69 5.71
N THR A 163 0.94 26.89 5.69
CA THR A 163 1.46 27.49 4.45
C THR A 163 2.61 26.66 3.87
N ILE A 164 3.55 26.24 4.72
CA ILE A 164 4.68 25.39 4.30
C ILE A 164 4.17 23.99 3.91
N MET A 165 3.22 23.40 4.65
CA MET A 165 2.56 22.13 4.30
C MET A 165 1.96 22.17 2.88
N GLY A 166 1.32 23.27 2.49
CA GLY A 166 0.77 23.47 1.16
C GLY A 166 1.84 23.39 0.08
N LEU A 167 2.95 24.11 0.26
CA LEU A 167 4.10 24.06 -0.63
C LEU A 167 4.74 22.66 -0.70
N VAL A 168 4.97 22.00 0.45
CA VAL A 168 5.51 20.63 0.48
C VAL A 168 4.59 19.66 -0.25
N THR A 169 3.27 19.79 -0.08
CA THR A 169 2.28 18.94 -0.71
C THR A 169 2.26 19.11 -2.23
N ALA A 170 2.30 20.37 -2.70
CA ALA A 170 2.41 20.69 -4.12
C ALA A 170 3.70 20.15 -4.75
N LEU A 171 4.85 20.30 -4.08
CA LEU A 171 6.14 19.78 -4.56
C LEU A 171 6.17 18.24 -4.57
N LYS A 172 5.64 17.56 -3.54
CA LYS A 172 5.50 16.10 -3.54
C LYS A 172 4.62 15.62 -4.69
N TRP A 173 3.50 16.28 -4.92
CA TRP A 173 2.60 15.97 -6.03
C TRP A 173 3.27 16.19 -7.40
N TYR A 174 4.01 17.29 -7.57
CA TYR A 174 4.84 17.52 -8.77
C TYR A 174 5.91 16.43 -8.96
N SER A 175 6.59 15.99 -7.90
CA SER A 175 7.61 14.94 -7.97
C SER A 175 7.06 13.56 -8.43
N THR A 176 5.77 13.31 -8.23
CA THR A 176 5.08 12.08 -8.68
C THR A 176 5.16 11.91 -10.20
N LEU A 177 5.24 13.00 -10.97
CA LEU A 177 5.50 12.98 -12.41
C LEU A 177 6.79 12.21 -12.75
N TYR A 178 7.91 12.62 -12.15
CA TYR A 178 9.22 12.00 -12.40
C TYR A 178 9.31 10.58 -11.84
N ARG A 179 8.69 10.33 -10.67
CA ARG A 179 8.54 8.96 -10.13
C ARG A 179 7.85 8.04 -11.15
N SER A 180 6.77 8.51 -11.76
CA SER A 180 6.00 7.76 -12.76
C SER A 180 6.77 7.51 -14.05
N ALA A 181 7.54 8.50 -14.51
CA ALA A 181 8.43 8.33 -15.66
C ALA A 181 9.49 7.24 -15.41
N LEU A 182 10.18 7.27 -14.26
CA LEU A 182 11.19 6.26 -13.87
C LEU A 182 10.59 4.85 -13.72
N LEU A 183 9.37 4.74 -13.18
CA LEU A 183 8.64 3.47 -13.08
C LEU A 183 8.37 2.86 -14.46
N GLY A 184 7.87 3.64 -15.41
CA GLY A 184 7.62 3.17 -16.78
C GLY A 184 8.89 2.91 -17.58
N LEU A 185 9.95 3.68 -17.34
CA LEU A 185 11.31 3.38 -17.82
C LEU A 185 11.91 2.12 -17.17
N GLN A 186 11.24 1.45 -16.24
CA GLN A 186 11.75 0.27 -15.53
C GLN A 186 13.05 0.51 -14.73
N GLU A 187 13.26 1.72 -14.21
CA GLU A 187 14.40 2.06 -13.33
C GLU A 187 14.01 2.10 -11.85
N GLN A 188 13.20 1.10 -11.43
CA GLN A 188 12.75 0.94 -10.04
C GLN A 188 13.93 0.94 -9.05
N VAL A 189 15.03 0.24 -9.34
CA VAL A 189 16.18 0.14 -8.42
C VAL A 189 16.74 1.52 -8.08
N CYS A 190 16.95 2.38 -9.08
CA CYS A 190 17.47 3.74 -8.86
C CYS A 190 16.45 4.63 -8.15
N LEU A 191 15.17 4.59 -8.56
CA LEU A 191 14.08 5.31 -7.90
C LEU A 191 13.94 4.92 -6.42
N ASN A 192 14.07 3.63 -6.12
CA ASN A 192 13.95 3.06 -4.78
C ASN A 192 15.18 3.39 -3.92
N ALA A 193 16.40 3.34 -4.48
CA ALA A 193 17.61 3.80 -3.81
C ALA A 193 17.51 5.28 -3.40
N SER A 194 17.11 6.16 -4.33
CA SER A 194 16.89 7.58 -4.02
C SER A 194 15.77 7.77 -2.99
N SER A 195 14.66 7.04 -3.10
CA SER A 195 13.55 7.11 -2.13
C SER A 195 13.98 6.71 -0.71
N MET A 196 14.78 5.65 -0.56
CA MET A 196 15.34 5.25 0.73
C MET A 196 16.31 6.30 1.27
N GLY A 197 17.17 6.86 0.42
CA GLY A 197 18.08 7.95 0.80
C GLY A 197 17.33 9.17 1.33
N PHE A 198 16.30 9.64 0.64
CA PHE A 198 15.47 10.76 1.09
C PHE A 198 14.55 10.42 2.26
N ALA A 199 14.16 9.16 2.45
CA ALA A 199 13.46 8.72 3.67
C ALA A 199 14.38 8.80 4.90
N THR A 200 15.61 8.29 4.80
CA THR A 200 16.63 8.40 5.86
C THR A 200 16.99 9.87 6.11
N ALA A 201 17.21 10.67 5.07
CA ALA A 201 17.52 12.09 5.20
C ALA A 201 16.38 12.89 5.86
N ARG A 202 15.10 12.53 5.61
CA ARG A 202 13.95 13.11 6.31
C ARG A 202 13.92 12.71 7.77
N GLY A 203 14.06 11.42 8.10
CA GLY A 203 14.09 10.95 9.49
C GLY A 203 15.22 11.59 10.31
N VAL A 204 16.45 11.31 9.88
CA VAL A 204 17.69 11.73 10.57
C VAL A 204 17.91 13.24 10.50
N GLY A 205 17.68 13.87 9.34
CA GLY A 205 17.87 15.31 9.17
C GLY A 205 16.88 16.13 9.98
N THR A 206 15.61 15.71 10.04
CA THR A 206 14.61 16.40 10.88
C THR A 206 14.90 16.19 12.35
N PHE A 207 15.33 14.99 12.78
CA PHE A 207 15.81 14.79 14.14
C PHE A 207 16.96 15.74 14.52
N PHE A 208 17.98 15.90 13.67
CA PHE A 208 19.07 16.83 13.94
C PHE A 208 18.63 18.30 13.97
N VAL A 209 17.74 18.73 13.07
CA VAL A 209 17.21 20.11 13.09
C VAL A 209 16.39 20.37 14.35
N LEU A 210 15.54 19.43 14.77
CA LEU A 210 14.72 19.59 15.98
C LEU A 210 15.54 19.54 17.27
N SER A 211 16.60 18.75 17.33
CA SER A 211 17.46 18.61 18.53
C SER A 211 18.58 19.65 18.64
N LEU A 212 19.10 20.17 17.52
CA LEU A 212 20.27 21.07 17.51
C LEU A 212 19.95 22.51 17.09
N VAL A 213 18.83 22.77 16.41
CA VAL A 213 18.49 24.11 15.88
C VAL A 213 17.26 24.69 16.58
N SER A 214 16.11 24.02 16.48
CA SER A 214 14.90 24.42 17.21
C SER A 214 13.85 23.31 17.24
N ALA A 215 13.34 22.99 18.42
CA ALA A 215 12.19 22.11 18.60
C ALA A 215 10.88 22.83 18.23
N SER A 216 10.64 23.06 16.92
CA SER A 216 9.44 23.73 16.42
C SER A 216 8.83 23.03 15.21
N ILE A 217 7.49 23.06 15.12
CA ILE A 217 6.75 22.47 13.99
C ILE A 217 7.08 23.17 12.66
N SER A 218 7.40 24.46 12.69
CA SER A 218 7.89 25.20 11.51
C SER A 218 9.22 24.64 11.01
N ALA A 219 10.18 24.35 11.89
CA ALA A 219 11.47 23.78 11.51
C ALA A 219 11.33 22.36 10.92
N PHE A 220 10.42 21.55 11.46
CA PHE A 220 10.04 20.25 10.88
C PHE A 220 9.59 20.41 9.42
N PHE A 221 8.64 21.32 9.15
CA PHE A 221 8.11 21.52 7.81
C PHE A 221 9.10 22.19 6.84
N ILE A 222 9.96 23.10 7.31
CA ILE A 222 11.04 23.68 6.49
C ILE A 222 12.03 22.59 6.06
N THR A 223 12.44 21.72 6.98
CA THR A 223 13.34 20.58 6.67
C THR A 223 12.71 19.65 5.63
N HIS A 224 11.42 19.32 5.81
CA HIS A 224 10.66 18.55 4.83
C HIS A 224 10.52 19.26 3.47
N ALA A 225 10.39 20.59 3.43
CA ALA A 225 10.35 21.36 2.18
C ALA A 225 11.68 21.29 1.43
N ILE A 226 12.80 21.59 2.10
CA ILE A 226 14.14 21.52 1.52
C ILE A 226 14.42 20.14 0.94
N LEU A 227 14.16 19.08 1.72
CA LEU A 227 14.38 17.69 1.27
C LEU A 227 13.45 17.27 0.13
N THR A 228 12.23 17.80 0.06
CA THR A 228 11.30 17.55 -1.06
C THR A 228 11.73 18.28 -2.33
N VAL A 229 12.26 19.51 -2.24
CA VAL A 229 12.88 20.21 -3.38
C VAL A 229 14.07 19.43 -3.91
N LEU A 230 14.99 19.01 -3.03
CA LEU A 230 16.17 18.22 -3.41
C LEU A 230 15.78 16.87 -4.05
N GLU A 231 14.79 16.17 -3.48
CA GLU A 231 14.26 14.93 -4.06
C GLU A 231 13.67 15.15 -5.46
N THR A 232 12.92 16.24 -5.64
CA THR A 232 12.33 16.59 -6.94
C THR A 232 13.40 16.89 -7.99
N ILE A 233 14.46 17.61 -7.62
CA ILE A 233 15.61 17.90 -8.50
C ILE A 233 16.32 16.60 -8.87
N VAL A 234 16.66 15.75 -7.90
CA VAL A 234 17.34 14.47 -8.16
C VAL A 234 16.51 13.59 -9.09
N LEU A 235 15.21 13.44 -8.86
CA LEU A 235 14.32 12.64 -9.71
C LEU A 235 14.20 13.22 -11.13
N SER A 236 14.14 14.56 -11.27
CA SER A 236 14.11 15.22 -12.58
C SER A 236 15.41 14.98 -13.36
N LEU A 237 16.57 15.13 -12.71
CA LEU A 237 17.88 14.85 -13.31
C LEU A 237 18.01 13.38 -13.72
N MET A 238 17.51 12.45 -12.92
CA MET A 238 17.49 11.02 -13.27
C MET A 238 16.64 10.73 -14.51
N VAL A 239 15.44 11.30 -14.62
CA VAL A 239 14.59 11.14 -15.82
C VAL A 239 15.30 11.68 -17.08
N HIS A 240 15.88 12.87 -17.00
CA HIS A 240 16.60 13.49 -18.11
C HIS A 240 17.95 12.82 -18.44
N HIS A 241 18.49 11.99 -17.53
CA HIS A 241 19.64 11.13 -17.80
C HIS A 241 19.24 9.84 -18.53
N PHE A 242 18.13 9.21 -18.15
CA PHE A 242 17.67 7.95 -18.74
C PHE A 242 16.91 8.11 -20.08
N ILE A 243 16.33 9.28 -20.35
CA ILE A 243 15.75 9.59 -21.66
C ILE A 243 16.83 10.23 -22.55
N PRO A 244 17.22 9.61 -23.69
CA PRO A 244 18.18 10.20 -24.62
C PRO A 244 17.73 11.57 -25.13
N ARG A 245 18.66 12.52 -25.23
CA ARG A 245 18.38 13.85 -25.79
C ARG A 245 17.88 13.71 -27.24
N GLY A 246 16.75 14.36 -27.55
CA GLY A 246 16.24 14.50 -28.91
C GLY A 246 17.11 15.42 -29.77
N THR A 247 16.84 15.49 -31.08
CA THR A 247 17.57 16.40 -31.99
C THR A 247 17.17 17.87 -31.80
N ARG A 248 16.01 18.10 -31.16
CA ARG A 248 15.43 19.40 -30.84
C ARG A 248 15.06 19.50 -29.35
N PRO A 249 14.92 20.71 -28.79
CA PRO A 249 14.42 20.89 -27.42
C PRO A 249 12.95 20.41 -27.28
N PRO A 250 12.54 19.94 -26.08
CA PRO A 250 11.17 19.54 -25.80
C PRO A 250 10.18 20.70 -25.94
N ARG A 251 8.99 20.43 -26.50
CA ARG A 251 7.91 21.41 -26.71
C ARG A 251 6.61 20.94 -26.07
N PHE A 252 5.75 21.90 -25.70
CA PHE A 252 4.39 21.60 -25.28
C PHE A 252 3.54 21.13 -26.48
N CYS A 253 2.80 20.04 -26.31
CA CYS A 253 1.97 19.41 -27.32
C CYS A 253 0.60 19.03 -26.72
N ALA A 254 -0.45 19.75 -27.08
CA ALA A 254 -1.81 19.53 -26.56
C ALA A 254 -2.39 18.18 -27.03
N ASP A 255 -2.10 17.77 -28.26
CA ASP A 255 -2.58 16.51 -28.84
C ASP A 255 -2.06 15.29 -28.07
N ALA A 256 -0.81 15.38 -27.59
CA ALA A 256 -0.21 14.35 -26.74
C ALA A 256 -1.00 14.17 -25.44
N LEU A 257 -1.47 15.24 -24.80
CA LEU A 257 -2.34 15.18 -23.61
C LEU A 257 -3.76 14.67 -23.94
N LEU A 258 -4.37 15.20 -25.01
CA LEU A 258 -5.71 14.81 -25.44
C LEU A 258 -5.81 13.31 -25.75
N SER A 259 -4.77 12.73 -26.35
CA SER A 259 -4.71 11.31 -26.72
C SER A 259 -4.87 10.33 -25.55
N ILE A 260 -4.66 10.78 -24.31
CA ILE A 260 -4.64 9.92 -23.11
C ILE A 260 -5.68 10.31 -22.06
N SER A 261 -6.33 11.46 -22.21
CA SER A 261 -7.45 11.94 -21.38
C SER A 261 -8.56 10.89 -21.15
N LYS A 262 -8.93 10.13 -22.19
CA LYS A 262 -9.97 9.09 -22.13
C LYS A 262 -9.59 7.87 -21.27
N TYR A 263 -8.29 7.58 -21.12
CA TYR A 263 -7.80 6.49 -20.27
C TYR A 263 -7.77 6.90 -18.79
N ALA A 264 -7.45 8.17 -18.52
CA ALA A 264 -7.44 8.76 -17.19
C ALA A 264 -8.84 8.75 -16.53
N ALA A 265 -9.86 9.27 -17.22
CA ALA A 265 -11.18 9.53 -16.65
C ALA A 265 -11.90 8.30 -16.04
N GLY A 266 -11.74 7.12 -16.65
CA GLY A 266 -12.48 5.91 -16.25
C GLY A 266 -12.10 5.32 -14.88
N LEU A 267 -10.88 5.56 -14.41
CA LEU A 267 -10.40 5.03 -13.12
C LEU A 267 -10.58 6.00 -11.94
N THR A 268 -10.69 7.30 -12.23
CA THR A 268 -10.73 8.36 -11.23
C THR A 268 -11.90 8.20 -10.26
N ALA A 269 -13.11 7.89 -10.75
CA ALA A 269 -14.31 7.83 -9.90
C ALA A 269 -14.22 6.78 -8.78
N ILE A 270 -13.71 5.57 -9.08
CA ILE A 270 -13.54 4.50 -8.09
C ILE A 270 -12.45 4.89 -7.07
N THR A 271 -11.35 5.45 -7.57
CA THR A 271 -10.21 5.87 -6.73
C THR A 271 -10.59 7.03 -5.81
N PHE A 272 -11.32 8.02 -6.31
CA PHE A 272 -11.90 9.14 -5.55
C PHE A 272 -12.79 8.66 -4.41
N LEU A 273 -13.78 7.83 -4.72
CA LEU A 273 -14.76 7.38 -3.72
C LEU A 273 -14.10 6.50 -2.64
N SER A 274 -13.08 5.71 -3.01
CA SER A 274 -12.32 4.88 -2.07
C SER A 274 -11.38 5.70 -1.17
N LEU A 275 -10.79 6.78 -1.70
CA LEU A 275 -9.95 7.69 -0.92
C LEU A 275 -10.78 8.62 -0.02
N LEU A 276 -11.96 9.04 -0.46
CA LEU A 276 -12.91 9.75 0.40
C LEU A 276 -13.31 8.86 1.58
N LEU A 277 -13.69 7.61 1.35
CA LEU A 277 -14.05 6.67 2.43
C LEU A 277 -12.90 6.43 3.45
N THR A 278 -11.64 6.48 3.02
CA THR A 278 -10.47 6.18 3.87
C THR A 278 -9.81 7.41 4.52
N GLN A 279 -10.27 8.62 4.20
CA GLN A 279 -9.74 9.88 4.74
C GLN A 279 -10.81 10.82 5.32
N VAL A 280 -12.10 10.56 5.09
CA VAL A 280 -13.18 11.42 5.62
C VAL A 280 -13.24 11.43 7.15
N ASP A 281 -12.80 10.35 7.79
CA ASP A 281 -12.57 10.28 9.23
C ASP A 281 -11.64 11.40 9.70
N LYS A 282 -10.45 11.52 9.09
CA LYS A 282 -9.45 12.50 9.51
C LYS A 282 -9.85 13.92 9.16
N ILE A 283 -10.53 14.12 8.02
CA ILE A 283 -11.08 15.42 7.64
C ILE A 283 -12.09 15.90 8.68
N LEU A 284 -13.06 15.08 9.06
CA LEU A 284 -14.07 15.43 10.06
C LEU A 284 -13.45 15.64 11.45
N LEU A 285 -12.65 14.68 11.93
CA LEU A 285 -12.10 14.74 13.28
C LEU A 285 -11.12 15.90 13.50
N SER A 286 -10.41 16.33 12.45
CA SER A 286 -9.54 17.52 12.52
C SER A 286 -10.27 18.83 12.83
N ASN A 287 -11.60 18.86 12.67
CA ASN A 287 -12.46 19.99 13.05
C ASN A 287 -13.31 19.70 14.30
N LEU A 288 -13.76 18.46 14.47
CA LEU A 288 -14.65 18.10 15.58
C LEU A 288 -13.89 18.04 16.91
N LEU A 289 -12.66 17.51 16.93
CA LEU A 289 -11.87 17.29 18.15
C LEU A 289 -10.82 18.39 18.39
N SER A 290 -10.19 18.39 19.57
CA SER A 290 -8.96 19.15 19.81
C SER A 290 -7.83 18.60 18.92
N LEU A 291 -6.82 19.43 18.68
CA LEU A 291 -5.67 19.06 17.88
C LEU A 291 -4.80 17.97 18.56
N GLU A 292 -4.83 17.89 19.90
CA GLU A 292 -4.24 16.80 20.70
C GLU A 292 -4.99 15.47 20.55
N ASP A 293 -6.32 15.46 20.69
CA ASP A 293 -7.15 14.26 20.48
C ASP A 293 -7.03 13.75 19.04
N PHE A 294 -7.03 14.67 18.07
CA PHE A 294 -6.83 14.36 16.67
C PHE A 294 -5.40 13.86 16.38
N GLY A 295 -4.38 14.37 17.08
CA GLY A 295 -3.01 13.86 17.06
C GLY A 295 -2.93 12.42 17.56
N THR A 296 -3.58 12.13 18.68
CA THR A 296 -3.69 10.79 19.28
C THR A 296 -4.43 9.81 18.35
N TYR A 297 -5.53 10.24 17.73
CA TYR A 297 -6.23 9.45 16.70
C TYR A 297 -5.35 9.20 15.47
N SER A 298 -4.70 10.25 14.94
CA SER A 298 -3.80 10.13 13.79
C SER A 298 -2.67 9.15 14.05
N PHE A 299 -2.06 9.22 15.23
CA PHE A 299 -1.05 8.29 15.71
C PHE A 299 -1.58 6.85 15.77
N ALA A 300 -2.78 6.63 16.34
CA ALA A 300 -3.41 5.32 16.39
C ALA A 300 -3.73 4.75 14.99
N THR A 301 -4.21 5.58 14.05
CA THR A 301 -4.45 5.16 12.66
C THR A 301 -3.16 4.81 11.92
N LEU A 302 -2.03 5.45 12.23
CA LEU A 302 -0.74 5.07 11.67
C LEU A 302 -0.29 3.67 12.13
N VAL A 303 -0.43 3.38 13.43
CA VAL A 303 -0.07 2.07 13.99
C VAL A 303 -0.95 0.96 13.40
N ALA A 304 -2.29 1.13 13.43
CA ALA A 304 -3.19 0.15 12.85
C ALA A 304 -3.02 0.03 11.32
N GLY A 305 -2.79 1.16 10.63
CA GLY A 305 -2.56 1.23 9.18
C GLY A 305 -1.30 0.50 8.71
N SER A 306 -0.31 0.29 9.58
CA SER A 306 0.90 -0.49 9.26
C SER A 306 0.60 -1.92 8.78
N LEU A 307 -0.52 -2.50 9.23
CA LEU A 307 -1.03 -3.81 8.79
C LEU A 307 -1.29 -3.86 7.26
N THR A 308 -1.62 -2.72 6.64
CA THR A 308 -1.96 -2.67 5.21
C THR A 308 -0.74 -2.78 4.28
N VAL A 309 0.49 -2.60 4.77
CA VAL A 309 1.72 -2.65 3.95
C VAL A 309 1.94 -4.04 3.34
N GLY A 310 1.72 -5.10 4.13
CA GLY A 310 1.78 -6.48 3.65
C GLY A 310 0.67 -6.79 2.64
N ILE A 311 -0.55 -6.34 2.94
CA ILE A 311 -1.75 -6.52 2.10
C ILE A 311 -1.56 -5.85 0.73
N GLY A 312 -1.05 -4.62 0.69
CA GLY A 312 -0.77 -3.88 -0.54
C GLY A 312 0.27 -4.60 -1.41
N SER A 313 1.37 -5.06 -0.79
CA SER A 313 2.43 -5.82 -1.48
C SER A 313 1.91 -7.12 -2.10
N ALA A 314 1.09 -7.88 -1.36
CA ALA A 314 0.43 -9.08 -1.87
C ALA A 314 -0.59 -8.75 -2.98
N SER A 315 -1.39 -7.69 -2.82
CA SER A 315 -2.44 -7.29 -3.77
C SER A 315 -1.88 -6.99 -5.17
N VAL A 316 -0.71 -6.34 -5.26
CA VAL A 316 -0.03 -6.04 -6.54
C VAL A 316 0.39 -7.31 -7.29
N ALA A 317 0.78 -8.37 -6.57
CA ALA A 317 1.12 -9.66 -7.19
C ALA A 317 -0.12 -10.51 -7.53
N ILE A 318 -1.16 -10.44 -6.70
CA ILE A 318 -2.39 -11.24 -6.82
C ILE A 318 -3.29 -10.75 -7.97
N GLY A 319 -3.47 -9.43 -8.09
CA GLY A 319 -4.43 -8.82 -9.01
C GLY A 319 -4.29 -9.29 -10.47
N PRO A 320 -3.10 -9.14 -11.11
CA PRO A 320 -2.90 -9.55 -12.51
C PRO A 320 -3.18 -11.04 -12.74
N ARG A 321 -2.83 -11.90 -11.79
CA ARG A 321 -3.02 -13.35 -11.90
C ARG A 321 -4.49 -13.75 -11.75
N LEU A 322 -5.28 -13.06 -10.93
CA LEU A 322 -6.73 -13.25 -10.91
C LEU A 322 -7.37 -12.83 -12.23
N THR A 323 -7.00 -11.68 -12.80
CA THR A 323 -7.51 -11.23 -14.10
C THR A 323 -7.18 -12.21 -15.23
N GLU A 324 -5.95 -12.73 -15.26
CA GLU A 324 -5.53 -13.77 -16.22
C GLU A 324 -6.39 -15.04 -16.08
N LEU A 325 -6.56 -15.56 -14.87
CA LEU A 325 -7.34 -16.78 -14.63
C LEU A 325 -8.83 -16.59 -14.99
N VAL A 326 -9.42 -15.43 -14.68
CA VAL A 326 -10.79 -15.09 -15.08
C VAL A 326 -10.91 -15.03 -16.61
N ALA A 327 -9.93 -14.44 -17.31
CA ALA A 327 -9.90 -14.38 -18.77
C ALA A 327 -9.78 -15.76 -19.44
N THR A 328 -9.16 -16.75 -18.79
CA THR A 328 -9.15 -18.15 -19.29
C THR A 328 -10.48 -18.89 -19.15
N GLY A 329 -11.46 -18.32 -18.45
CA GLY A 329 -12.78 -18.95 -18.21
C GLY A 329 -12.77 -20.17 -17.28
N ASN A 330 -11.61 -20.57 -16.74
CA ASN A 330 -11.50 -21.75 -15.88
C ASN A 330 -11.93 -21.43 -14.43
N ALA A 331 -13.23 -21.55 -14.16
CA ALA A 331 -13.84 -21.27 -12.86
C ALA A 331 -13.20 -22.06 -11.69
N ALA A 332 -12.79 -23.31 -11.91
CA ALA A 332 -12.14 -24.13 -10.88
C ALA A 332 -10.74 -23.58 -10.53
N ALA A 333 -9.97 -23.11 -11.52
CA ALA A 333 -8.68 -22.47 -11.30
C ALA A 333 -8.83 -21.12 -10.59
N VAL A 334 -9.85 -20.33 -10.94
CA VAL A 334 -10.20 -19.06 -10.25
C VAL A 334 -10.55 -19.32 -8.78
N ARG A 335 -11.46 -20.26 -8.49
CA ARG A 335 -11.81 -20.67 -7.11
C ARG A 335 -10.58 -21.10 -6.31
N SER A 336 -9.75 -21.99 -6.88
CA SER A 336 -8.53 -22.47 -6.23
C SER A 336 -7.52 -21.36 -5.97
N ALA A 337 -7.38 -20.38 -6.87
CA ALA A 337 -6.53 -19.22 -6.65
C ALA A 337 -7.10 -18.29 -5.56
N TYR A 338 -8.41 -18.00 -5.62
CA TYR A 338 -9.12 -17.17 -4.65
C TYR A 338 -8.90 -17.63 -3.20
N HIS A 339 -9.11 -18.91 -2.88
CA HIS A 339 -8.90 -19.42 -1.51
C HIS A 339 -7.44 -19.35 -1.07
N ARG A 340 -6.48 -19.69 -1.95
CA ARG A 340 -5.04 -19.58 -1.65
C ARG A 340 -4.64 -18.13 -1.34
N TYR A 341 -5.21 -17.16 -2.05
CA TYR A 341 -4.97 -15.75 -1.81
C TYR A 341 -5.67 -15.24 -0.53
N CYS A 342 -6.90 -15.68 -0.24
CA CYS A 342 -7.57 -15.39 1.02
C CYS A 342 -6.78 -15.94 2.23
N GLN A 343 -6.28 -17.17 2.16
CA GLN A 343 -5.42 -17.77 3.19
C GLN A 343 -4.12 -16.96 3.38
N LEU A 344 -3.46 -16.55 2.29
CA LEU A 344 -2.24 -15.74 2.36
C LEU A 344 -2.48 -14.39 3.04
N ILE A 345 -3.53 -13.66 2.64
CA ILE A 345 -3.90 -12.36 3.25
C ILE A 345 -4.30 -12.55 4.72
N THR A 346 -5.01 -13.63 5.04
CA THR A 346 -5.41 -13.93 6.42
C THR A 346 -4.20 -14.17 7.32
N ILE A 347 -3.22 -14.97 6.89
CA ILE A 347 -1.95 -15.18 7.62
C ILE A 347 -1.18 -13.86 7.77
N MET A 348 -1.20 -12.98 6.76
CA MET A 348 -0.50 -11.68 6.81
C MET A 348 -1.18 -10.63 7.70
N THR A 349 -2.48 -10.77 7.99
CA THR A 349 -3.28 -9.70 8.60
C THR A 349 -3.86 -10.06 9.96
N VAL A 350 -4.44 -11.26 10.11
CA VAL A 350 -5.17 -11.65 11.32
C VAL A 350 -4.26 -11.84 12.54
N PRO A 351 -3.13 -12.57 12.46
CA PRO A 351 -2.21 -12.69 13.60
C PRO A 351 -1.69 -11.35 14.13
N PRO A 352 -1.11 -10.44 13.31
CA PRO A 352 -0.59 -9.18 13.84
C PRO A 352 -1.70 -8.23 14.31
N ALA A 353 -2.91 -8.27 13.72
CA ALA A 353 -4.03 -7.49 14.21
C ALA A 353 -4.51 -7.95 15.60
N ILE A 354 -4.59 -9.26 15.84
CA ILE A 354 -4.95 -9.81 17.17
C ILE A 354 -3.87 -9.48 18.20
N VAL A 355 -2.58 -9.57 17.84
CA VAL A 355 -1.48 -9.16 18.73
C VAL A 355 -1.60 -7.68 19.10
N LEU A 356 -1.80 -6.78 18.11
CA LEU A 356 -2.02 -5.36 18.39
C LEU A 356 -3.28 -5.11 19.22
N ALA A 357 -4.35 -5.88 19.02
CA ALA A 357 -5.58 -5.71 19.80
C ALA A 357 -5.40 -6.04 21.30
N PHE A 358 -4.60 -7.07 21.63
CA PHE A 358 -4.37 -7.53 23.01
C PHE A 358 -3.17 -6.86 23.70
N PHE A 359 -2.17 -6.41 22.91
CA PHE A 359 -0.90 -5.87 23.41
C PHE A 359 -0.63 -4.43 22.96
N SER A 360 -1.66 -3.67 22.53
CA SER A 360 -1.53 -2.26 22.11
C SER A 360 -0.79 -1.42 23.15
N GLU A 361 -1.20 -1.48 24.42
CA GLU A 361 -0.55 -0.79 25.54
C GLU A 361 0.94 -1.14 25.66
N HIS A 362 1.29 -2.43 25.54
CA HIS A 362 2.68 -2.89 25.67
C HIS A 362 3.53 -2.46 24.48
N PHE A 363 2.97 -2.54 23.26
CA PHE A 363 3.61 -2.08 22.03
C PHE A 363 3.85 -0.57 22.07
N LEU A 364 2.82 0.20 22.41
CA LEU A 364 2.89 1.66 22.48
C LEU A 364 3.83 2.13 23.59
N LEU A 365 3.80 1.53 24.78
CA LEU A 365 4.69 1.93 25.86
C LEU A 365 6.16 1.61 25.54
N LEU A 366 6.43 0.44 24.94
CA LEU A 366 7.79 0.06 24.53
C LEU A 366 8.35 0.99 23.44
N TRP A 367 7.50 1.52 22.58
CA TRP A 367 7.87 2.36 21.43
C TRP A 367 7.90 3.86 21.77
N THR A 368 6.91 4.38 22.50
CA THR A 368 6.79 5.80 22.87
C THR A 368 7.53 6.17 24.15
N GLN A 369 7.67 5.22 25.08
CA GLN A 369 8.14 5.43 26.45
C GLN A 369 7.29 6.44 27.26
N ASP A 370 6.06 6.71 26.82
CA ASP A 370 5.15 7.67 27.44
C ASP A 370 3.85 6.97 27.89
N PRO A 371 3.62 6.80 29.21
CA PRO A 371 2.39 6.23 29.74
C PRO A 371 1.13 7.06 29.47
N GLY A 372 1.25 8.39 29.40
CA GLY A 372 0.13 9.30 29.17
C GLY A 372 -0.42 9.14 27.76
N ILE A 373 0.45 9.26 26.75
CA ILE A 373 0.07 9.03 25.34
C ILE A 373 -0.45 7.59 25.17
N THR A 374 0.23 6.61 25.78
CA THR A 374 -0.16 5.20 25.68
C THR A 374 -1.57 4.93 26.19
N ALA A 375 -1.96 5.51 27.33
CA ALA A 375 -3.28 5.27 27.93
C ALA A 375 -4.44 5.66 27.02
N TYR A 376 -4.32 6.79 26.30
CA TYR A 376 -5.36 7.26 25.37
C TYR A 376 -5.27 6.60 23.98
N ALA A 377 -4.05 6.32 23.49
CA ALA A 377 -3.85 5.74 22.16
C ALA A 377 -4.10 4.22 22.10
N ALA A 378 -3.87 3.46 23.18
CA ALA A 378 -3.96 2.00 23.16
C ALA A 378 -5.37 1.46 22.82
N PRO A 379 -6.48 1.98 23.38
CA PRO A 379 -7.83 1.55 23.00
C PRO A 379 -8.14 1.84 21.53
N LEU A 380 -7.71 3.00 21.02
CA LEU A 380 -7.88 3.37 19.61
C LEU A 380 -7.13 2.41 18.69
N VAL A 381 -5.87 2.10 19.00
CA VAL A 381 -5.06 1.11 18.25
C VAL A 381 -5.73 -0.25 18.25
N SER A 382 -6.23 -0.73 19.39
CA SER A 382 -6.88 -2.05 19.47
C SER A 382 -8.12 -2.14 18.58
N ILE A 383 -9.00 -1.13 18.63
CA ILE A 383 -10.23 -1.09 17.82
C ILE A 383 -9.88 -0.94 16.34
N LEU A 384 -9.01 0.02 15.98
CA LEU A 384 -8.60 0.27 14.60
C LEU A 384 -7.85 -0.93 13.98
N ALA A 385 -7.07 -1.70 14.76
CA ALA A 385 -6.43 -2.93 14.30
C ALA A 385 -7.48 -3.99 13.90
N ILE A 386 -8.55 -4.15 14.70
CA ILE A 386 -9.67 -5.06 14.38
C ILE A 386 -10.41 -4.58 13.12
N GLY A 387 -10.73 -3.28 13.01
CA GLY A 387 -11.37 -2.73 11.81
C GLY A 387 -10.51 -2.91 10.55
N THR A 388 -9.20 -2.68 10.67
CA THR A 388 -8.23 -2.86 9.58
C THR A 388 -8.03 -4.34 9.22
N MET A 389 -8.18 -5.26 10.19
CA MET A 389 -8.20 -6.70 9.92
C MET A 389 -9.36 -7.10 9.01
N PHE A 390 -10.58 -6.68 9.34
CA PHE A 390 -11.76 -6.93 8.51
C PHE A 390 -11.67 -6.24 7.14
N ASN A 391 -11.11 -5.04 7.08
CA ASN A 391 -10.78 -4.36 5.82
C ASN A 391 -9.83 -5.21 4.96
N GLY A 392 -8.77 -5.73 5.56
CA GLY A 392 -7.79 -6.58 4.90
C GLY A 392 -8.37 -7.86 4.33
N LEU A 393 -9.26 -8.54 5.06
CA LEU A 393 -9.98 -9.72 4.56
C LEU A 393 -10.80 -9.45 3.29
N MET A 394 -11.22 -8.20 3.05
CA MET A 394 -11.95 -7.81 1.84
C MET A 394 -11.07 -7.53 0.61
N HIS A 395 -9.73 -7.50 0.73
CA HIS A 395 -8.85 -7.21 -0.42
C HIS A 395 -8.92 -8.25 -1.54
N THR A 396 -8.81 -9.55 -1.24
CA THR A 396 -8.95 -10.60 -2.27
C THR A 396 -10.36 -10.64 -2.88
N PRO A 397 -11.45 -10.57 -2.10
CA PRO A 397 -12.81 -10.29 -2.61
C PRO A 397 -12.88 -9.11 -3.58
N TYR A 398 -12.29 -7.96 -3.24
CA TYR A 398 -12.28 -6.77 -4.08
C TYR A 398 -11.50 -6.95 -5.39
N LEU A 399 -10.30 -7.56 -5.33
CA LEU A 399 -9.52 -7.88 -6.54
C LEU A 399 -10.28 -8.82 -7.49
N LEU A 400 -11.09 -9.75 -6.96
CA LEU A 400 -11.95 -10.61 -7.76
C LEU A 400 -13.06 -9.81 -8.46
N GLN A 401 -13.71 -8.87 -7.77
CA GLN A 401 -14.71 -7.97 -8.40
C GLN A 401 -14.10 -7.20 -9.59
N LEU A 402 -12.88 -6.68 -9.42
CA LEU A 402 -12.16 -5.98 -10.49
C LEU A 402 -11.79 -6.90 -11.65
N ALA A 403 -11.35 -8.14 -11.38
CA ALA A 403 -11.02 -9.12 -12.41
C ALA A 403 -12.24 -9.51 -13.28
N TYR A 404 -13.44 -9.54 -12.70
CA TYR A 404 -14.71 -9.71 -13.43
C TYR A 404 -15.31 -8.40 -13.97
N GLY A 405 -14.67 -7.25 -13.75
CA GLY A 405 -15.15 -5.93 -14.19
C GLY A 405 -16.42 -5.42 -13.48
N TRP A 406 -16.81 -6.00 -12.34
CA TRP A 406 -18.07 -5.69 -11.66
C TRP A 406 -18.02 -4.43 -10.77
N THR A 407 -17.45 -3.35 -11.30
CA THR A 407 -17.16 -2.09 -10.58
C THR A 407 -18.41 -1.39 -10.02
N ARG A 408 -19.58 -1.61 -10.61
CA ARG A 408 -20.86 -1.06 -10.13
C ARG A 408 -21.16 -1.45 -8.68
N PHE A 409 -20.81 -2.67 -8.28
CA PHE A 409 -21.03 -3.16 -6.91
C PHE A 409 -20.09 -2.47 -5.91
N THR A 410 -18.80 -2.32 -6.27
CA THR A 410 -17.83 -1.54 -5.48
C THR A 410 -18.31 -0.10 -5.26
N ILE A 411 -18.78 0.57 -6.33
CA ILE A 411 -19.28 1.94 -6.25
C ILE A 411 -20.49 2.03 -5.31
N ALA A 412 -21.45 1.12 -5.42
CA ALA A 412 -22.61 1.08 -4.53
C ALA A 412 -22.23 0.87 -3.05
N ILE A 413 -21.33 -0.08 -2.76
CA ILE A 413 -20.83 -0.35 -1.40
C ILE A 413 -20.14 0.88 -0.81
N ASN A 414 -19.26 1.54 -1.58
CA ASN A 414 -18.55 2.71 -1.09
C ASN A 414 -19.49 3.91 -0.88
N ILE A 415 -20.50 4.12 -1.74
CA ILE A 415 -21.54 5.15 -1.51
C ILE A 415 -22.28 4.88 -0.20
N VAL A 416 -22.76 3.65 0.02
CA VAL A 416 -23.43 3.26 1.27
C VAL A 416 -22.48 3.43 2.48
N GLY A 417 -21.20 3.08 2.32
CA GLY A 417 -20.19 3.27 3.35
C GLY A 417 -19.99 4.74 3.74
N VAL A 418 -19.90 5.64 2.77
CA VAL A 418 -19.82 7.10 3.00
C VAL A 418 -21.09 7.61 3.71
N LEU A 419 -22.27 7.20 3.23
CA LEU A 419 -23.56 7.58 3.81
C LEU A 419 -23.77 7.07 5.25
N ILE A 420 -23.05 6.04 5.67
CA ILE A 420 -23.07 5.54 7.06
C ILE A 420 -21.97 6.23 7.89
N ILE A 421 -20.71 6.19 7.44
CA ILE A 421 -19.57 6.61 8.26
C ILE A 421 -19.56 8.13 8.51
N VAL A 422 -20.01 8.95 7.55
CA VAL A 422 -20.01 10.42 7.69
C VAL A 422 -21.00 10.88 8.77
N PRO A 423 -22.30 10.50 8.74
CA PRO A 423 -23.21 10.80 9.85
C PRO A 423 -22.76 10.20 11.19
N CYS A 424 -22.29 8.94 11.20
CA CYS A 424 -21.83 8.31 12.44
C CYS A 424 -20.69 9.10 13.10
N ILE A 425 -19.67 9.53 12.34
CA ILE A 425 -18.58 10.34 12.89
C ILE A 425 -19.09 11.74 13.27
N TYR A 426 -19.88 12.40 12.41
CA TYR A 426 -20.34 13.77 12.65
C TYR A 426 -21.20 13.89 13.91
N PHE A 427 -22.09 12.93 14.18
CA PHE A 427 -22.97 12.97 15.35
C PHE A 427 -22.36 12.34 16.62
N LEU A 428 -21.52 11.30 16.51
CA LEU A 428 -21.00 10.59 17.69
C LEU A 428 -19.63 11.12 18.17
N ALA A 429 -18.78 11.66 17.28
CA ALA A 429 -17.46 12.16 17.70
C ALA A 429 -17.51 13.37 18.67
N PRO A 430 -18.49 14.28 18.62
CA PRO A 430 -18.60 15.37 19.61
C PRO A 430 -18.92 14.89 21.03
N GLU A 431 -19.60 13.74 21.19
CA GLU A 431 -20.01 13.20 22.51
C GLU A 431 -19.01 12.17 23.04
N TYR A 432 -18.50 11.30 22.17
CA TYR A 432 -17.63 10.16 22.54
C TYR A 432 -16.15 10.35 22.13
N GLY A 433 -15.81 11.44 21.45
CA GLY A 433 -14.44 11.71 20.99
C GLY A 433 -13.94 10.74 19.91
N ALA A 434 -12.63 10.58 19.83
CA ALA A 434 -11.93 9.76 18.82
C ALA A 434 -12.37 8.27 18.79
N ILE A 435 -12.85 7.72 19.91
CA ILE A 435 -13.26 6.30 20.01
C ILE A 435 -14.46 6.00 19.11
N ALA A 436 -15.37 6.96 18.89
CA ALA A 436 -16.53 6.79 18.03
C ALA A 436 -16.14 6.61 16.56
N ALA A 437 -15.09 7.29 16.10
CA ALA A 437 -14.58 7.09 14.74
C ALA A 437 -13.88 5.74 14.58
N ALA A 438 -13.11 5.29 15.59
CA ALA A 438 -12.51 3.96 15.60
C ALA A 438 -13.59 2.85 15.53
N TRP A 439 -14.67 2.98 16.30
CA TRP A 439 -15.81 2.07 16.24
C TRP A 439 -16.58 2.19 14.92
N SER A 440 -16.79 3.39 14.38
CA SER A 440 -17.46 3.59 13.09
C SER A 440 -16.71 2.91 11.93
N TRP A 441 -15.38 3.08 11.89
CA TRP A 441 -14.51 2.36 10.95
C TRP A 441 -14.60 0.85 11.10
N THR A 442 -14.61 0.35 12.33
CA THR A 442 -14.66 -1.09 12.62
C THR A 442 -16.01 -1.70 12.26
N ALA A 443 -17.11 -1.05 12.65
CA ALA A 443 -18.47 -1.47 12.32
C ALA A 443 -18.72 -1.49 10.81
N LEU A 444 -18.22 -0.49 10.07
CA LEU A 444 -18.29 -0.46 8.61
C LEU A 444 -17.59 -1.67 7.97
N ASN A 445 -16.37 -1.97 8.39
CA ASN A 445 -15.58 -3.08 7.83
C ASN A 445 -16.14 -4.46 8.22
N VAL A 446 -16.67 -4.61 9.44
CA VAL A 446 -17.47 -5.79 9.83
C VAL A 446 -18.71 -5.91 8.93
N GLY A 447 -19.41 -4.81 8.66
CA GLY A 447 -20.54 -4.76 7.73
C GLY A 447 -20.18 -5.20 6.30
N TYR A 448 -18.98 -4.86 5.80
CA TYR A 448 -18.51 -5.34 4.50
C TYR A 448 -18.32 -6.86 4.46
N VAL A 449 -17.76 -7.47 5.51
CA VAL A 449 -17.61 -8.93 5.60
C VAL A 449 -18.95 -9.63 5.86
N ALA A 450 -19.84 -9.03 6.67
CA ALA A 450 -21.13 -9.62 7.02
C ALA A 450 -22.19 -9.51 5.91
N ILE A 451 -22.16 -8.44 5.11
CA ILE A 451 -23.19 -8.13 4.11
C ILE A 451 -22.63 -8.24 2.69
N SER A 452 -21.58 -7.47 2.37
CA SER A 452 -21.09 -7.34 0.98
C SER A 452 -20.46 -8.62 0.45
N LEU A 453 -19.71 -9.36 1.29
CA LEU A 453 -19.06 -10.61 0.90
C LEU A 453 -20.06 -11.74 0.54
N PRO A 454 -21.13 -12.02 1.32
CA PRO A 454 -22.18 -12.94 0.90
C PRO A 454 -22.83 -12.61 -0.45
N PHE A 455 -23.11 -11.33 -0.73
CA PHE A 455 -23.64 -10.91 -2.04
C PHE A 455 -22.63 -11.17 -3.17
N LEU A 456 -21.36 -10.85 -2.93
CA LEU A 456 -20.27 -11.12 -3.86
C LEU A 456 -20.17 -12.60 -4.22
N HIS A 457 -20.08 -13.49 -3.20
CA HIS A 457 -19.98 -14.93 -3.42
C HIS A 457 -21.20 -15.47 -4.15
N ARG A 458 -22.43 -15.07 -3.78
CA ARG A 458 -23.64 -15.48 -4.51
C ARG A 458 -23.60 -15.16 -6.00
N THR A 459 -22.89 -14.11 -6.42
CA THR A 459 -22.82 -13.68 -7.83
C THR A 459 -21.60 -14.20 -8.58
N LEU A 460 -20.40 -14.17 -7.99
CA LEU A 460 -19.14 -14.52 -8.68
C LEU A 460 -18.58 -15.90 -8.33
N LEU A 461 -18.85 -16.43 -7.13
CA LEU A 461 -18.33 -17.70 -6.63
C LEU A 461 -19.40 -18.42 -5.78
N PRO A 462 -20.47 -18.96 -6.41
CA PRO A 462 -21.60 -19.52 -5.70
C PRO A 462 -21.20 -20.65 -4.76
N ASN A 463 -21.75 -20.64 -3.54
CA ASN A 463 -21.49 -21.60 -2.45
C ASN A 463 -20.11 -21.49 -1.74
N GLU A 464 -19.21 -20.58 -2.15
CA GLU A 464 -17.87 -20.48 -1.52
C GLU A 464 -17.83 -19.83 -0.14
N LEU A 465 -18.89 -19.14 0.28
CA LEU A 465 -18.93 -18.44 1.57
C LEU A 465 -18.64 -19.38 2.76
N ARG A 466 -19.10 -20.64 2.70
CA ARG A 466 -18.86 -21.63 3.75
C ARG A 466 -17.39 -22.08 3.78
N SER A 467 -16.81 -22.38 2.62
CA SER A 467 -15.38 -22.74 2.52
C SER A 467 -14.48 -21.56 2.90
N TRP A 468 -14.82 -20.33 2.52
CA TRP A 468 -14.07 -19.14 2.91
C TRP A 468 -13.97 -18.99 4.44
N TRP A 469 -15.10 -19.12 5.16
CA TRP A 469 -15.06 -19.09 6.63
C TRP A 469 -14.35 -20.30 7.23
N LEU A 470 -14.63 -21.53 6.76
CA LEU A 470 -14.13 -22.76 7.39
C LEU A 470 -12.71 -23.17 7.00
N GLU A 471 -12.18 -22.66 5.89
CA GLU A 471 -10.85 -23.03 5.35
C GLU A 471 -9.89 -21.83 5.32
N ASP A 472 -10.39 -20.62 5.01
CA ASP A 472 -9.53 -19.45 4.82
C ASP A 472 -9.37 -18.61 6.09
N VAL A 473 -10.45 -18.39 6.87
CA VAL A 473 -10.48 -17.36 7.92
C VAL A 473 -10.60 -17.90 9.35
N LEU A 474 -11.63 -18.69 9.69
CA LEU A 474 -11.84 -19.10 11.09
C LEU A 474 -10.70 -19.96 11.66
N PRO A 475 -10.15 -20.97 10.96
CA PRO A 475 -9.04 -21.76 11.52
C PRO A 475 -7.81 -20.92 11.90
N PRO A 476 -7.22 -20.08 11.01
CA PRO A 476 -6.09 -19.24 11.39
C PRO A 476 -6.46 -18.14 12.39
N ALA A 477 -7.68 -17.60 12.36
CA ALA A 477 -8.13 -16.62 13.36
C ALA A 477 -8.21 -17.22 14.76
N LEU A 478 -8.83 -18.40 14.91
CA LEU A 478 -8.94 -19.11 16.19
C LEU A 478 -7.58 -19.62 16.68
N ALA A 479 -6.71 -20.09 15.77
CA ALA A 479 -5.35 -20.49 16.11
C ALA A 479 -4.49 -19.29 16.57
N SER A 480 -4.66 -18.13 15.94
CA SER A 480 -4.01 -16.88 16.38
C SER A 480 -4.54 -16.44 17.74
N LEU A 481 -5.87 -16.39 17.90
CA LEU A 481 -6.52 -15.92 19.12
C LEU A 481 -6.17 -16.78 20.32
N THR A 482 -6.15 -18.11 20.18
CA THR A 482 -5.74 -19.02 21.26
C THR A 482 -4.26 -18.85 21.61
N ALA A 483 -3.37 -18.72 20.62
CA ALA A 483 -1.95 -18.45 20.85
C ALA A 483 -1.69 -17.11 21.57
N VAL A 484 -2.30 -16.02 21.10
CA VAL A 484 -2.17 -14.68 21.71
C VAL A 484 -2.78 -14.66 23.11
N THR A 485 -3.97 -15.24 23.30
CA THR A 485 -4.63 -15.30 24.60
C THR A 485 -3.82 -16.12 25.61
N PHE A 486 -3.23 -17.24 25.19
CA PHE A 486 -2.34 -18.04 26.03
C PHE A 486 -1.13 -17.22 26.52
N VAL A 487 -0.44 -16.51 25.61
CA VAL A 487 0.68 -15.64 25.99
C VAL A 487 0.21 -14.49 26.90
N TRP A 488 -0.94 -13.87 26.62
CA TRP A 488 -1.51 -12.77 27.39
C TRP A 488 -1.94 -13.16 28.82
N ILE A 489 -2.36 -14.41 29.03
CA ILE A 489 -2.66 -14.96 30.37
C ILE A 489 -1.36 -15.37 31.08
N ALA A 490 -0.41 -15.98 30.38
CA ALA A 490 0.88 -16.42 30.96
C ALA A 490 1.83 -15.25 31.30
N SER A 491 1.57 -14.06 30.77
CA SER A 491 2.36 -12.86 30.97
C SER A 491 2.11 -12.23 32.36
N PRO A 492 3.12 -12.09 33.24
CA PRO A 492 2.93 -11.67 34.63
C PRO A 492 2.64 -10.17 34.76
N ARG A 493 1.54 -9.79 35.42
CA ARG A 493 1.16 -8.37 35.60
C ARG A 493 1.72 -7.79 36.90
N PRO A 494 2.28 -6.56 36.89
CA PRO A 494 2.48 -5.67 35.73
C PRO A 494 3.78 -5.95 34.94
N LEU A 495 3.66 -6.30 33.64
CA LEU A 495 4.80 -6.46 32.70
C LEU A 495 5.54 -5.15 32.43
N ILE A 496 4.91 -4.02 32.76
CA ILE A 496 5.41 -2.66 32.57
C ILE A 496 6.74 -2.43 33.32
N THR A 497 7.05 -3.25 34.33
CA THR A 497 8.27 -3.13 35.15
C THR A 497 9.58 -3.47 34.41
N SER A 498 9.55 -4.17 33.26
CA SER A 498 10.75 -4.33 32.43
C SER A 498 10.45 -4.36 30.92
N PRO A 499 11.05 -3.45 30.12
CA PRO A 499 10.88 -3.43 28.66
C PRO A 499 11.22 -4.76 27.97
N ALA A 500 12.21 -5.50 28.50
CA ALA A 500 12.59 -6.81 28.00
C ALA A 500 11.46 -7.85 28.12
N SER A 501 10.71 -7.88 29.23
CA SER A 501 9.58 -8.79 29.38
C SER A 501 8.43 -8.46 28.42
N SER A 502 8.14 -7.17 28.22
CA SER A 502 7.13 -6.70 27.26
C SER A 502 7.53 -7.03 25.81
N PHE A 503 8.80 -6.88 25.45
CA PHE A 503 9.32 -7.30 24.13
C PHE A 503 9.21 -8.82 23.92
N VAL A 504 9.61 -9.63 24.91
CA VAL A 504 9.52 -11.09 24.84
C VAL A 504 8.06 -11.56 24.72
N ALA A 505 7.14 -10.97 25.48
CA ALA A 505 5.72 -11.29 25.39
C ALA A 505 5.13 -10.91 24.02
N LEU A 506 5.40 -9.70 23.53
CA LEU A 506 4.92 -9.22 22.22
C LEU A 506 5.48 -10.05 21.06
N PHE A 507 6.80 -10.27 21.04
CA PHE A 507 7.47 -11.04 19.98
C PHE A 507 7.07 -12.53 20.03
N GLY A 508 6.97 -13.10 21.23
CA GLY A 508 6.47 -14.46 21.45
C GLY A 508 5.04 -14.64 20.96
N ALA A 509 4.14 -13.71 21.31
CA ALA A 509 2.75 -13.71 20.83
C ALA A 509 2.69 -13.60 19.30
N ALA A 510 3.46 -12.68 18.70
CA ALA A 510 3.52 -12.51 17.24
C ALA A 510 4.03 -13.76 16.51
N LEU A 511 5.13 -14.35 16.98
CA LEU A 511 5.71 -15.55 16.38
C LEU A 511 4.76 -16.75 16.52
N LEU A 512 4.22 -16.99 17.71
CA LEU A 512 3.28 -18.09 17.96
C LEU A 512 1.98 -17.94 17.16
N ALA A 513 1.42 -16.74 17.07
CA ALA A 513 0.21 -16.47 16.30
C ALA A 513 0.45 -16.64 14.78
N MET A 514 1.57 -16.16 14.24
CA MET A 514 1.92 -16.34 12.83
C MET A 514 2.13 -17.82 12.49
N ILE A 515 2.83 -18.57 13.34
CA ILE A 515 3.07 -20.00 13.16
C ILE A 515 1.76 -20.78 13.27
N SER A 516 0.96 -20.56 14.32
CA SER A 516 -0.31 -21.28 14.51
C SER A 516 -1.30 -21.00 13.39
N ALA A 517 -1.40 -19.76 12.91
CA ALA A 517 -2.20 -19.39 11.75
C ALA A 517 -1.72 -20.08 10.47
N ALA A 518 -0.42 -20.08 10.19
CA ALA A 518 0.12 -20.77 9.03
C ALA A 518 -0.26 -22.26 9.05
N PHE A 519 0.02 -22.97 10.16
CA PHE A 519 -0.35 -24.38 10.34
C PHE A 519 -1.85 -24.65 10.35
N ALA A 520 -2.71 -23.66 10.62
CA ALA A 520 -4.15 -23.80 10.50
C ALA A 520 -4.65 -23.83 9.05
N THR A 521 -3.94 -23.19 8.10
CA THR A 521 -4.38 -23.09 6.70
C THR A 521 -4.09 -24.34 5.84
N PRO A 522 -5.01 -24.73 4.93
CA PRO A 522 -4.77 -25.78 3.94
C PRO A 522 -3.57 -25.52 3.00
N LEU A 523 -3.34 -24.26 2.60
CA LEU A 523 -2.24 -23.84 1.73
C LEU A 523 -0.87 -24.24 2.31
N PHE A 524 -0.61 -23.84 3.55
CA PHE A 524 0.68 -24.07 4.19
C PHE A 524 0.93 -25.57 4.45
N ARG A 525 -0.11 -26.31 4.86
CA ARG A 525 -0.05 -27.77 5.01
C ARG A 525 0.36 -28.46 3.71
N LYS A 526 -0.23 -28.07 2.57
CA LYS A 526 0.15 -28.61 1.24
C LYS A 526 1.59 -28.29 0.87
N LEU A 527 2.04 -27.05 1.09
CA LEU A 527 3.43 -26.64 0.83
C LEU A 527 4.44 -27.44 1.66
N ILE A 528 4.16 -27.66 2.95
CA ILE A 528 4.99 -28.50 3.83
C ILE A 528 5.04 -29.94 3.33
N ILE A 529 3.89 -30.52 2.98
CA ILE A 529 3.81 -31.90 2.47
C ILE A 529 4.61 -32.05 1.17
N GLU A 530 4.44 -31.14 0.20
CA GLU A 530 5.24 -31.15 -1.04
C GLU A 530 6.74 -31.00 -0.78
N PHE A 531 7.13 -30.15 0.17
CA PHE A 531 8.53 -29.97 0.56
C PHE A 531 9.14 -31.26 1.15
N PHE A 532 8.42 -31.95 2.03
CA PHE A 532 8.87 -33.24 2.57
C PHE A 532 8.90 -34.35 1.51
N TYR A 533 7.92 -34.41 0.60
CA TYR A 533 7.98 -35.34 -0.53
C TYR A 533 9.20 -35.10 -1.42
N ARG A 534 9.54 -33.83 -1.71
CA ARG A 534 10.74 -33.48 -2.49
C ARG A 534 12.04 -33.83 -1.75
N LEU A 535 12.12 -33.58 -0.44
CA LEU A 535 13.28 -33.97 0.37
C LEU A 535 13.49 -35.50 0.40
N ASN A 536 12.41 -36.27 0.54
CA ASN A 536 12.50 -37.73 0.48
C ASN A 536 12.86 -38.22 -0.92
N ALA A 537 12.30 -37.62 -1.97
CA ALA A 537 12.66 -37.94 -3.36
C ALA A 537 14.15 -37.69 -3.65
N ILE A 538 14.76 -36.64 -3.07
CA ILE A 538 16.20 -36.38 -3.16
C ILE A 538 17.01 -37.45 -2.41
N LYS A 539 16.54 -37.92 -1.25
CA LYS A 539 17.19 -39.02 -0.50
C LYS A 539 17.08 -40.39 -1.16
N THR A 540 16.08 -40.61 -2.03
CA THR A 540 15.86 -41.89 -2.73
C THR A 540 16.44 -41.94 -4.14
N TRP A 541 17.24 -40.95 -4.57
CA TRP A 541 18.05 -41.12 -5.78
C TRP A 541 19.08 -42.22 -5.53
N PRO A 542 19.09 -43.31 -6.31
CA PRO A 542 20.10 -44.34 -6.15
C PRO A 542 21.49 -43.75 -6.47
N GLN A 543 22.46 -44.00 -5.60
CA GLN A 543 23.86 -43.84 -5.94
C GLN A 543 24.24 -44.93 -6.94
N SER A 544 23.95 -44.69 -8.23
CA SER A 544 24.46 -45.51 -9.32
C SER A 544 25.95 -45.22 -9.48
N SER A 545 26.76 -46.03 -8.80
CA SER A 545 28.19 -46.25 -9.05
C SER A 545 28.44 -46.73 -10.48
#